data_AF-A0A967DWL7-F1
#
_entry.id   AF-A0A967DWL7-F1
#
_cell.length_a   1.000
_cell.length_b   1.000
_cell.length_c   1.000
_cell.angle_alpha   90.00
_cell.angle_beta   90.00
_cell.angle_gamma   90.00
#
_symmetry.space_group_name_H-M   'P 1'
#
loop_
_entity.id
_entity.type
_entity.pdbx_description
1 polymer ?
#
loop_
_entity_poly.entity_id
_entity_poly.type
_entity_poly.pdbx_seq_one_letter_code
_entity_poly.pdbx_strand_id
1 'polypeptide(L)'
;LRSALWNPLNLHRFLADIMSGGAVVLAYACYRFFTGKSQEERAYYDWVGYVFLFVTVCALLPMPFAGYWLMRSVYAYSQSMGVTMMGGLLTWLFVVQALLIGALFLGVNYYLWQSMGRIRGGERYQAYYQYLLLALCGCLFIWLTPHTILMTGTEVKAMGGAQHPVIGNYGVMSSKNGAVNVMICITALSYIFYRRANRTMTISWARRGNLALGVLFGLGMAHIIGLSIYGFYLPASVRVALSGPQAVTTLVVVAVGLLLNRRMLQGATVHGPVQWGHISVRGMVGLFGLAAAFTWVMGLMGYIRSSGRLAWHVNELMPDTSPWAFTPSLGFAAKMVTINMVMFWGAVFFLFWVCERGQQPVLHEDLSAEREAGFLPSPSHEA
;
A
#
# COMPACT_ATOMS: atom_id res chain seq x y z
N LEU A 1 5.18 7.11 32.73
CA LEU A 1 4.41 7.73 31.62
C LEU A 1 4.73 7.10 30.25
N ARG A 2 4.59 5.77 30.09
CA ARG A 2 4.52 5.13 28.77
C ARG A 2 3.37 4.13 28.84
N SER A 3 2.22 4.48 28.27
CA SER A 3 1.12 3.52 28.18
C SER A 3 1.50 2.41 27.21
N ALA A 4 0.89 1.23 27.35
CA ALA A 4 1.10 0.10 26.44
C ALA A 4 0.85 0.45 24.96
N LEU A 5 0.10 1.52 24.68
CA LEU A 5 -0.27 1.99 23.35
C LEU A 5 0.74 2.98 22.73
N TRP A 6 1.65 3.57 23.51
CA TRP A 6 2.52 4.65 23.03
C TRP A 6 3.39 4.23 21.84
N ASN A 7 4.20 3.18 21.98
CA ASN A 7 5.10 2.73 20.92
C ASN A 7 4.35 2.17 19.69
N PRO A 8 3.36 1.26 19.85
CA PRO A 8 2.63 0.72 18.71
C PRO A 8 1.88 1.79 17.91
N LEU A 9 1.26 2.76 18.61
CA LEU A 9 0.51 3.84 17.97
C LEU A 9 1.44 4.77 17.19
N ASN A 10 2.57 5.17 17.78
CA ASN A 10 3.52 6.07 17.12
C ASN A 10 4.17 5.42 15.90
N LEU A 11 4.53 4.14 15.97
CA LEU A 11 5.05 3.42 14.80
C LEU A 11 4.01 3.37 13.67
N HIS A 12 2.76 3.02 14.00
CA HIS A 12 1.70 2.95 13.00
C HIS A 12 1.42 4.34 12.39
N ARG A 13 1.40 5.41 13.20
CA ARG A 13 1.20 6.78 12.71
C ARG A 13 2.34 7.22 11.80
N PHE A 14 3.58 6.98 12.20
CA PHE A 14 4.75 7.32 11.40
C PHE A 14 4.70 6.73 9.99
N LEU A 15 4.38 5.43 9.88
CA LEU A 15 4.21 4.78 8.58
C LEU A 15 3.02 5.36 7.80
N ALA A 16 1.91 5.64 8.48
CA ALA A 16 0.72 6.23 7.87
C ALA A 16 0.96 7.67 7.37
N ASP A 17 1.78 8.45 8.07
CA ASP A 17 2.15 9.82 7.70
C ASP A 17 3.02 9.82 6.43
N ILE A 18 3.98 8.89 6.32
CA ILE A 18 4.77 8.70 5.09
C ILE A 18 3.85 8.38 3.90
N MET A 19 2.86 7.50 4.09
CA MET A 19 1.93 7.13 3.03
C MET A 19 0.99 8.28 2.66
N SER A 20 0.56 9.08 3.63
CA SER A 20 -0.32 10.24 3.40
C SER A 20 0.40 11.33 2.62
N GLY A 21 1.64 11.67 3.02
CA GLY A 21 2.49 12.60 2.27
C GLY A 21 2.81 12.07 0.88
N GLY A 22 3.14 10.78 0.78
CA GLY A 22 3.36 10.10 -0.50
C GLY A 22 2.15 10.19 -1.42
N ALA A 23 0.94 9.97 -0.92
CA ALA A 23 -0.30 10.07 -1.69
C ALA A 23 -0.52 11.48 -2.28
N VAL A 24 -0.25 12.54 -1.52
CA VAL A 24 -0.36 13.92 -2.03
C VAL A 24 0.64 14.17 -3.17
N VAL A 25 1.88 13.74 -3.00
CA VAL A 25 2.91 13.90 -4.05
C VAL A 25 2.60 13.05 -5.28
N LEU A 26 2.07 11.84 -5.09
CA LEU A 26 1.60 10.99 -6.19
C LEU A 26 0.51 11.69 -7.00
N ALA A 27 -0.49 12.25 -6.33
CA ALA A 27 -1.56 12.97 -7.03
C ALA A 27 -1.05 14.24 -7.71
N TYR A 28 -0.09 14.96 -7.11
CA TYR A 28 0.56 16.11 -7.74
C TYR A 28 1.33 15.70 -9.00
N ALA A 29 2.08 14.61 -8.93
CA ALA A 29 2.80 14.06 -10.06
C ALA A 29 1.83 13.67 -11.20
N CYS A 30 0.71 13.04 -10.88
CA CYS A 30 -0.32 12.75 -11.89
C CYS A 30 -0.93 14.03 -12.47
N TYR A 31 -1.27 15.02 -11.63
CA TYR A 31 -1.80 16.30 -12.06
C TYR A 31 -0.87 16.98 -13.08
N ARG A 32 0.41 17.13 -12.72
CA ARG A 32 1.41 17.76 -13.60
C ARG A 32 1.77 16.92 -14.81
N PHE A 33 1.69 15.59 -14.73
CA PHE A 33 1.83 14.74 -15.91
C PHE A 33 0.71 14.99 -16.93
N PHE A 34 -0.52 15.19 -16.47
CA PHE A 34 -1.67 15.44 -17.35
C PHE A 34 -1.69 16.87 -17.89
N THR A 35 -1.35 17.88 -17.08
CA THR A 35 -1.34 19.29 -17.50
C THR A 35 -0.05 19.71 -18.21
N GLY A 36 1.02 18.92 -18.09
CA GLY A 36 2.33 19.24 -18.66
C GLY A 36 2.30 19.36 -20.18
N LYS A 37 2.96 20.40 -20.69
CA LYS A 37 2.95 20.76 -22.12
C LYS A 37 4.12 20.18 -22.90
N SER A 38 5.25 19.93 -22.24
CA SER A 38 6.44 19.34 -22.85
C SER A 38 6.59 17.87 -22.47
N GLN A 39 7.27 17.11 -23.34
CA GLN A 39 7.59 15.70 -23.07
C GLN A 39 8.55 15.57 -21.88
N GLU A 40 9.45 16.53 -21.69
CA GLU A 40 10.41 16.57 -20.60
C GLU A 40 9.73 16.76 -19.24
N GLU A 41 8.74 17.66 -19.16
CA GLU A 41 7.94 17.86 -17.96
C GLU A 41 7.17 16.58 -17.59
N ARG A 42 6.52 15.96 -18.57
CA ARG A 42 5.85 14.67 -18.38
C ARG A 42 6.80 13.57 -17.93
N ALA A 43 8.01 13.53 -18.49
CA ALA A 43 9.04 12.57 -18.08
C ALA A 43 9.45 12.78 -16.63
N TYR A 44 9.66 14.03 -16.20
CA TYR A 44 9.99 14.36 -14.83
C TYR A 44 8.89 13.91 -13.86
N TYR A 45 7.63 14.28 -14.11
CA TYR A 45 6.54 13.90 -13.20
C TYR A 45 6.18 12.42 -13.25
N ASP A 46 6.46 11.73 -14.36
CA ASP A 46 6.41 10.27 -14.41
C ASP A 46 7.45 9.62 -13.49
N TRP A 47 8.67 10.17 -13.46
CA TRP A 47 9.71 9.76 -12.53
C TRP A 47 9.36 10.06 -11.07
N VAL A 48 8.86 11.27 -10.78
CA VAL A 48 8.40 11.64 -9.43
C VAL A 48 7.33 10.66 -8.94
N GLY A 49 6.34 10.36 -9.79
CA GLY A 49 5.27 9.41 -9.48
C GLY A 49 5.82 8.03 -9.13
N TYR A 50 6.79 7.52 -9.88
CA TYR A 50 7.44 6.24 -9.56
C TYR A 50 8.21 6.27 -8.23
N VAL A 51 8.99 7.32 -7.97
CA VAL A 51 9.80 7.44 -6.74
C VAL A 51 8.91 7.50 -5.51
N PHE A 52 7.87 8.34 -5.53
CA PHE A 52 6.97 8.46 -4.39
C PHE A 52 6.05 7.26 -4.24
N LEU A 53 5.74 6.53 -5.32
CA LEU A 53 5.09 5.22 -5.20
C LEU A 53 6.00 4.26 -4.43
N PHE A 54 7.29 4.21 -4.77
CA PHE A 54 8.24 3.34 -4.07
C PHE A 54 8.34 3.68 -2.58
N VAL A 55 8.48 4.96 -2.23
CA VAL A 55 8.48 5.43 -0.83
C VAL A 55 7.19 5.01 -0.11
N THR A 56 6.04 5.21 -0.75
CA THR A 56 4.73 4.85 -0.20
C THR A 56 4.60 3.34 0.01
N VAL A 57 5.07 2.53 -0.94
CA VAL A 57 5.06 1.06 -0.82
C VAL A 57 5.99 0.60 0.30
N CYS A 58 7.17 1.20 0.46
CA CYS A 58 8.07 0.90 1.57
C CYS A 58 7.42 1.14 2.94
N ALA A 59 6.53 2.12 3.05
CA ALA A 59 5.73 2.34 4.26
C ALA A 59 4.47 1.44 4.33
N LEU A 60 3.85 1.11 3.20
CA LEU A 60 2.68 0.21 3.13
C LEU A 60 3.02 -1.23 3.52
N LEU A 61 4.16 -1.78 3.10
CA LEU A 61 4.47 -3.20 3.35
C LEU A 61 4.57 -3.55 4.85
N PRO A 62 5.16 -2.71 5.73
CA PRO A 62 5.19 -2.97 7.16
C PRO A 62 3.88 -2.64 7.90
N MET A 63 2.97 -1.87 7.29
CA MET A 63 1.76 -1.37 7.97
C MET A 63 0.84 -2.45 8.54
N PRO A 64 0.57 -3.58 7.85
CA PRO A 64 -0.22 -4.65 8.44
C PRO A 64 0.36 -5.18 9.76
N PHE A 65 1.69 -5.23 9.88
CA PHE A 65 2.36 -5.66 11.11
C PHE A 65 2.25 -4.61 12.22
N ALA A 66 2.45 -3.33 11.88
CA ALA A 66 2.27 -2.23 12.81
C ALA A 66 0.82 -2.15 13.33
N GLY A 67 -0.16 -2.33 12.43
CA GLY A 67 -1.58 -2.39 12.76
C GLY A 67 -1.93 -3.57 13.66
N TYR A 68 -1.40 -4.76 13.37
CA TYR A 68 -1.59 -5.93 14.23
C TYR A 68 -0.98 -5.71 15.62
N TRP A 69 0.23 -5.16 15.70
CA TRP A 69 0.87 -4.86 16.99
C TRP A 69 0.06 -3.83 17.79
N LEU A 70 -0.41 -2.77 17.14
CA LEU A 70 -1.30 -1.79 17.76
C LEU A 70 -2.56 -2.46 18.31
N MET A 71 -3.24 -3.26 17.49
CA MET A 71 -4.49 -3.89 17.88
C MET A 71 -4.32 -4.87 19.03
N ARG A 72 -3.26 -5.70 19.01
CA ARG A 72 -2.93 -6.57 20.14
C ARG A 72 -2.71 -5.78 21.43
N SER A 73 -2.10 -4.61 21.32
CA SER A 73 -1.86 -3.72 22.48
C SER A 73 -3.15 -3.08 22.99
N VAL A 74 -4.11 -2.77 22.09
CA VAL A 74 -5.47 -2.33 22.46
C VAL A 74 -6.20 -3.42 23.22
N TYR A 75 -6.19 -4.66 22.73
CA TYR A 75 -6.82 -5.78 23.42
C TYR A 75 -6.21 -6.05 24.81
N ALA A 76 -4.89 -5.92 24.94
CA ALA A 76 -4.19 -6.07 26.22
C ALA A 76 -4.50 -4.93 27.20
N TYR A 77 -4.77 -3.73 26.69
CA TYR A 77 -5.17 -2.57 27.50
C TYR A 77 -6.63 -2.66 27.95
N SER A 78 -7.54 -2.96 27.03
CA SER A 78 -8.98 -3.10 27.31
C SER A 78 -9.63 -4.07 26.32
N GLN A 79 -10.14 -5.17 26.85
CA GLN A 79 -10.85 -6.17 26.05
C GLN A 79 -12.15 -5.61 25.47
N SER A 80 -12.86 -4.74 26.19
CA SER A 80 -14.10 -4.12 25.71
C SER A 80 -13.86 -3.19 24.51
N MET A 81 -12.77 -2.43 24.53
CA MET A 81 -12.35 -1.58 23.41
C MET A 81 -11.97 -2.43 22.19
N GLY A 82 -11.18 -3.49 22.40
CA GLY A 82 -10.81 -4.42 21.33
C GLY A 82 -12.03 -5.09 20.67
N VAL A 83 -12.97 -5.59 21.48
CA VAL A 83 -14.22 -6.20 20.98
C VAL A 83 -15.06 -5.17 20.21
N THR A 84 -15.23 -3.96 20.73
CA THR A 84 -15.96 -2.89 20.04
C THR A 84 -15.38 -2.59 18.65
N MET A 85 -14.05 -2.55 18.54
CA MET A 85 -13.37 -2.27 17.28
C MET A 85 -13.47 -3.41 16.27
N MET A 86 -13.14 -4.65 16.64
CA MET A 86 -12.98 -5.73 15.66
C MET A 86 -14.10 -6.79 15.64
N GLY A 87 -14.90 -6.89 16.69
CA GLY A 87 -15.99 -7.87 16.81
C GLY A 87 -17.38 -7.26 17.01
N GLY A 88 -17.46 -5.95 17.22
CA GLY A 88 -18.68 -5.23 17.54
C GLY A 88 -19.10 -4.27 16.44
N LEU A 89 -19.59 -3.09 16.85
CA LEU A 89 -20.25 -2.10 15.98
C LEU A 89 -19.37 -1.61 14.82
N LEU A 90 -18.04 -1.58 14.97
CA LEU A 90 -17.11 -1.06 13.96
C LEU A 90 -16.59 -2.13 12.98
N THR A 91 -16.95 -3.41 13.15
CA THR A 91 -16.41 -4.53 12.36
C THR A 91 -16.60 -4.35 10.85
N TRP A 92 -17.76 -3.84 10.42
CA TRP A 92 -18.04 -3.60 9.00
C TRP A 92 -17.18 -2.47 8.40
N LEU A 93 -16.78 -1.48 9.20
CA LEU A 93 -15.82 -0.46 8.75
C LEU A 93 -14.43 -1.08 8.52
N PHE A 94 -14.02 -2.07 9.32
CA PHE A 94 -12.80 -2.83 9.07
C PHE A 94 -12.89 -3.69 7.80
N VAL A 95 -14.07 -4.18 7.42
CA VAL A 95 -14.27 -4.87 6.13
C VAL A 95 -14.11 -3.88 4.97
N VAL A 96 -14.72 -2.69 5.07
CA VAL A 96 -14.53 -1.61 4.07
C VAL A 96 -13.05 -1.20 3.99
N GLN A 97 -12.36 -1.11 5.13
CA GLN A 97 -10.93 -0.83 5.17
C GLN A 97 -10.13 -1.93 4.45
N ALA A 98 -10.45 -3.20 4.68
CA ALA A 98 -9.79 -4.32 4.01
C ALA A 98 -9.96 -4.24 2.48
N LEU A 99 -11.15 -3.85 2.00
CA LEU A 99 -11.39 -3.58 0.57
C LEU A 99 -10.46 -2.49 0.03
N LEU A 100 -10.37 -1.38 0.74
CA LEU A 100 -9.52 -0.27 0.33
C LEU A 100 -8.04 -0.66 0.33
N ILE A 101 -7.55 -1.38 1.35
CA ILE A 101 -6.18 -1.90 1.37
C ILE A 101 -5.95 -2.89 0.22
N GLY A 102 -6.93 -3.72 -0.09
CA GLY A 102 -6.95 -4.55 -1.28
C GLY A 102 -6.75 -3.78 -2.57
N ALA A 103 -7.53 -2.71 -2.75
CA ALA A 103 -7.42 -1.81 -3.88
C ALA A 103 -6.04 -1.12 -3.93
N LEU A 104 -5.42 -0.81 -2.78
CA LEU A 104 -4.06 -0.28 -2.73
C LEU A 104 -3.04 -1.28 -3.29
N PHE A 105 -3.06 -2.53 -2.84
CA PHE A 105 -2.16 -3.55 -3.36
C PHE A 105 -2.41 -3.81 -4.85
N LEU A 106 -3.66 -3.92 -5.28
CA LEU A 106 -3.99 -4.07 -6.69
C LEU A 106 -3.53 -2.88 -7.53
N GLY A 107 -3.73 -1.65 -7.05
CA GLY A 107 -3.32 -0.42 -7.72
C GLY A 107 -1.80 -0.28 -7.85
N VAL A 108 -1.05 -0.57 -6.78
CA VAL A 108 0.43 -0.61 -6.81
C VAL A 108 0.91 -1.59 -7.88
N ASN A 109 0.34 -2.80 -7.86
CA ASN A 109 0.69 -3.84 -8.81
C ASN A 109 0.31 -3.42 -10.24
N TYR A 110 -0.93 -2.99 -10.47
CA TYR A 110 -1.38 -2.49 -11.75
C TYR A 110 -0.47 -1.36 -12.30
N TYR A 111 -0.04 -0.42 -11.47
CA TYR A 111 0.91 0.60 -11.89
C TYR A 111 2.27 0.02 -12.30
N LEU A 112 2.82 -0.94 -11.54
CA LEU A 112 4.07 -1.61 -11.90
C LEU A 112 3.96 -2.33 -13.25
N TRP A 113 2.80 -2.93 -13.53
CA TRP A 113 2.52 -3.54 -14.83
C TRP A 113 2.48 -2.52 -15.97
N GLN A 114 1.71 -1.45 -15.82
CA GLN A 114 1.65 -0.39 -16.83
C GLN A 114 3.02 0.26 -17.03
N SER A 115 3.81 0.37 -15.96
CA SER A 115 5.19 0.86 -15.99
C SER A 115 6.15 -0.06 -16.76
N MET A 116 5.79 -1.31 -17.07
CA MET A 116 6.61 -2.16 -17.94
C MET A 116 6.57 -1.70 -19.40
N GLY A 117 5.50 -1.00 -19.83
CA GLY A 117 5.37 -0.51 -21.20
C GLY A 117 6.42 0.53 -21.60
N ARG A 118 6.98 1.26 -20.62
CA ARG A 118 8.07 2.24 -20.82
C ARG A 118 9.48 1.65 -20.64
N ILE A 119 9.59 0.33 -20.51
CA ILE A 119 10.86 -0.37 -20.27
C ILE A 119 11.14 -1.35 -21.42
N ARG A 120 12.24 -1.12 -22.14
CA ARG A 120 12.68 -2.01 -23.22
C ARG A 120 13.00 -3.40 -22.65
N GLY A 121 12.35 -4.44 -23.18
CA GLY A 121 12.46 -5.82 -22.70
C GLY A 121 11.45 -6.22 -21.60
N GLY A 122 10.55 -5.31 -21.20
CA GLY A 122 9.47 -5.58 -20.24
C GLY A 122 8.42 -6.57 -20.74
N GLU A 123 8.27 -6.72 -22.06
CA GLU A 123 7.34 -7.66 -22.71
C GLU A 123 7.51 -9.10 -22.22
N ARG A 124 8.75 -9.50 -21.89
CA ARG A 124 9.08 -10.82 -21.34
C ARG A 124 8.30 -11.16 -20.07
N TYR A 125 7.91 -10.14 -19.30
CA TYR A 125 7.22 -10.31 -18.02
C TYR A 125 5.72 -9.96 -18.07
N GLN A 126 5.23 -9.37 -19.17
CA GLN A 126 3.82 -8.99 -19.34
C GLN A 126 2.87 -10.17 -19.13
N ALA A 127 3.16 -11.32 -19.75
CA ALA A 127 2.30 -12.50 -19.67
C ALA A 127 2.23 -13.11 -18.26
N TYR A 128 3.24 -12.94 -17.42
CA TYR A 128 3.20 -13.44 -16.04
C TYR A 128 2.34 -12.56 -15.13
N TYR A 129 2.15 -11.30 -15.51
CA TYR A 129 1.44 -10.32 -14.70
C TYR A 129 -0.02 -10.70 -14.44
N GLN A 130 -0.70 -11.26 -15.44
CA GLN A 130 -2.10 -11.70 -15.31
C GLN A 130 -2.27 -12.76 -14.21
N TYR A 131 -1.30 -13.67 -14.04
CA TYR A 131 -1.35 -14.68 -12.99
C TYR A 131 -1.10 -14.08 -11.61
N LEU A 132 -0.19 -13.10 -11.49
CA LEU A 132 0.02 -12.38 -10.24
C LEU A 132 -1.23 -11.59 -9.85
N LEU A 133 -1.89 -10.95 -10.82
CA LEU A 133 -3.13 -10.21 -10.60
C LEU A 133 -4.27 -11.14 -10.16
N LEU A 134 -4.43 -12.30 -10.83
CA LEU A 134 -5.41 -13.30 -10.44
C LEU A 134 -5.18 -13.79 -9.01
N ALA A 135 -3.93 -14.06 -8.63
CA ALA A 135 -3.57 -14.47 -7.28
C ALA A 135 -3.83 -13.37 -6.24
N LEU A 136 -3.54 -12.10 -6.56
CA LEU A 136 -3.86 -10.95 -5.71
C LEU A 136 -5.38 -10.80 -5.51
N CYS A 137 -6.17 -10.95 -6.57
CA CYS A 137 -7.64 -10.92 -6.49
C CYS A 137 -8.15 -12.07 -5.60
N GLY A 138 -7.62 -13.29 -5.75
CA GLY A 138 -7.98 -14.41 -4.89
C GLY A 138 -7.68 -14.14 -3.40
N CYS A 139 -6.50 -13.58 -3.09
CA CYS A 139 -6.17 -13.16 -1.73
C CYS A 139 -7.11 -12.07 -1.21
N LEU A 140 -7.47 -11.11 -2.07
CA LEU A 140 -8.42 -10.05 -1.70
C LEU A 140 -9.79 -10.62 -1.34
N PHE A 141 -10.33 -11.57 -2.12
CA PHE A 141 -11.60 -12.22 -1.79
C PHE A 141 -11.56 -12.94 -0.45
N ILE A 142 -10.46 -13.65 -0.14
CA ILE A 142 -10.28 -14.28 1.16
C ILE A 142 -10.27 -13.23 2.28
N TRP A 143 -9.53 -12.14 2.10
CA TRP A 143 -9.43 -11.08 3.11
C TRP A 143 -10.78 -10.37 3.33
N LEU A 144 -11.53 -10.11 2.27
CA LEU A 144 -12.85 -9.47 2.31
C LEU A 144 -13.91 -10.30 3.01
N THR A 145 -13.70 -11.60 3.15
CA THR A 145 -14.70 -12.50 3.71
C THR A 145 -15.01 -12.11 5.18
N PRO A 146 -16.26 -11.76 5.52
CA PRO A 146 -16.62 -11.43 6.88
C PRO A 146 -16.71 -12.69 7.74
N HIS A 147 -16.42 -12.58 9.03
CA HIS A 147 -16.52 -13.71 9.96
C HIS A 147 -17.97 -14.02 10.35
N THR A 148 -18.85 -13.02 10.25
CA THR A 148 -20.30 -13.11 10.48
C THR A 148 -21.01 -12.49 9.29
N ILE A 149 -21.94 -13.21 8.68
CA ILE A 149 -22.72 -12.72 7.55
C ILE A 149 -24.05 -12.18 8.09
N LEU A 150 -24.57 -11.12 7.47
CA LEU A 150 -25.91 -10.60 7.77
C LEU A 150 -26.94 -11.64 7.31
N MET A 151 -27.61 -12.25 8.28
CA MET A 151 -28.54 -13.37 8.08
C MET A 151 -29.80 -13.18 8.91
N THR A 152 -30.92 -13.63 8.38
CA THR A 152 -32.20 -13.74 9.08
C THR A 152 -32.15 -14.85 10.12
N GLY A 153 -33.03 -14.80 11.12
CA GLY A 153 -33.08 -15.83 12.17
C GLY A 153 -33.35 -17.25 11.64
N THR A 154 -34.09 -17.36 10.53
CA THR A 154 -34.34 -18.63 9.83
C THR A 154 -33.09 -19.19 9.18
N GLU A 155 -32.27 -18.34 8.54
CA GLU A 155 -31.00 -18.74 7.94
C GLU A 155 -30.00 -19.19 9.00
N VAL A 156 -29.90 -18.45 10.12
CA VAL A 156 -29.04 -18.82 11.27
C VAL A 156 -29.42 -20.20 11.81
N LYS A 157 -30.73 -20.47 11.94
CA LYS A 157 -31.22 -21.78 12.37
C LYS A 157 -30.91 -22.88 11.34
N ALA A 158 -31.06 -22.59 10.04
CA ALA A 158 -30.79 -23.54 8.97
C ALA A 158 -29.29 -23.91 8.86
N MET A 159 -28.38 -22.99 9.17
CA MET A 159 -26.93 -23.26 9.16
C MET A 159 -26.41 -23.88 10.47
N GLY A 160 -27.26 -24.02 11.49
CA GLY A 160 -26.86 -24.54 12.79
C GLY A 160 -25.98 -23.59 13.62
N GLY A 161 -25.97 -22.29 13.31
CA GLY A 161 -25.18 -21.30 14.05
C GLY A 161 -25.07 -19.93 13.37
N ALA A 162 -24.46 -18.98 14.07
CA ALA A 162 -24.24 -17.61 13.59
C ALA A 162 -23.10 -17.49 12.57
N GLN A 163 -22.37 -18.57 12.31
CA GLN A 163 -21.24 -18.62 11.39
C GLN A 163 -21.45 -19.71 10.35
N HIS A 164 -21.20 -19.37 9.08
CA HIS A 164 -21.24 -20.35 8.01
C HIS A 164 -20.06 -21.34 8.14
N PRO A 165 -20.27 -22.66 8.12
CA PRO A 165 -19.24 -23.67 8.40
C PRO A 165 -17.97 -23.56 7.54
N VAL A 166 -18.13 -23.20 6.27
CA VAL A 166 -17.02 -23.00 5.31
C VAL A 166 -16.54 -21.55 5.28
N ILE A 167 -17.43 -20.61 4.92
CA ILE A 167 -17.08 -19.20 4.72
C ILE A 167 -16.55 -18.54 6.01
N GLY A 168 -17.07 -18.93 7.18
CA GLY A 168 -16.64 -18.42 8.47
C GLY A 168 -15.14 -18.61 8.72
N ASN A 169 -14.52 -19.67 8.18
CA ASN A 169 -13.09 -19.94 8.30
C ASN A 169 -12.23 -18.92 7.54
N TYR A 170 -12.70 -18.36 6.42
CA TYR A 170 -11.97 -17.30 5.73
C TYR A 170 -12.08 -15.96 6.45
N GLY A 171 -13.12 -15.76 7.25
CA GLY A 171 -13.29 -14.56 8.07
C GLY A 171 -12.38 -14.47 9.30
N VAL A 172 -11.67 -15.55 9.66
CA VAL A 172 -10.81 -15.60 10.85
C VAL A 172 -9.50 -14.83 10.64
N MET A 173 -8.88 -14.40 11.74
CA MET A 173 -7.63 -13.62 11.67
C MET A 173 -6.47 -14.35 10.98
N SER A 174 -6.33 -15.68 11.13
CA SER A 174 -5.25 -16.44 10.46
C SER A 174 -5.40 -16.46 8.93
N SER A 175 -6.64 -16.51 8.41
CA SER A 175 -6.94 -16.40 6.97
C SER A 175 -6.62 -15.02 6.44
N LYS A 176 -7.14 -13.98 7.11
CA LYS A 176 -6.94 -12.58 6.70
C LYS A 176 -5.47 -12.23 6.68
N ASN A 177 -4.74 -12.54 7.77
CA ASN A 177 -3.30 -12.34 7.85
C ASN A 177 -2.55 -13.12 6.77
N GLY A 178 -2.94 -14.37 6.50
CA GLY A 178 -2.38 -15.17 5.41
C GLY A 178 -2.51 -14.48 4.06
N ALA A 179 -3.72 -14.05 3.72
CA ALA A 179 -4.00 -13.34 2.48
C ALA A 179 -3.14 -12.08 2.34
N VAL A 180 -3.03 -11.24 3.38
CA VAL A 180 -2.17 -10.04 3.35
C VAL A 180 -0.71 -10.41 3.06
N ASN A 181 -0.21 -11.41 3.78
CA ASN A 181 1.18 -11.83 3.72
C ASN A 181 1.53 -12.40 2.33
N VAL A 182 0.63 -13.18 1.74
CA VAL A 182 0.77 -13.66 0.36
C VAL A 182 0.69 -12.49 -0.63
N MET A 183 -0.20 -11.51 -0.44
CA MET A 183 -0.25 -10.31 -1.29
C MET A 183 1.06 -9.49 -1.23
N ILE A 184 1.67 -9.37 -0.06
CA ILE A 184 2.99 -8.74 0.11
C ILE A 184 4.06 -9.51 -0.67
N CYS A 185 4.10 -10.84 -0.55
CA CYS A 185 5.02 -11.70 -1.31
C CYS A 185 4.82 -11.52 -2.83
N ILE A 186 3.58 -11.56 -3.32
CA ILE A 186 3.28 -11.35 -4.74
C ILE A 186 3.72 -9.95 -5.20
N THR A 187 3.47 -8.92 -4.39
CA THR A 187 3.88 -7.54 -4.71
C THR A 187 5.40 -7.40 -4.78
N ALA A 188 6.13 -8.05 -3.87
CA ALA A 188 7.59 -8.09 -3.92
C ALA A 188 8.10 -8.83 -5.18
N LEU A 189 7.43 -9.91 -5.58
CA LEU A 189 7.72 -10.63 -6.83
C LEU A 189 7.46 -9.76 -8.07
N SER A 190 6.33 -9.05 -8.12
CA SER A 190 6.03 -8.04 -9.15
C SER A 190 7.13 -7.00 -9.26
N TYR A 191 7.64 -6.50 -8.14
CA TYR A 191 8.74 -5.56 -8.11
C TYR A 191 10.07 -6.16 -8.59
N ILE A 192 10.34 -7.44 -8.28
CA ILE A 192 11.49 -8.16 -8.81
C ILE A 192 11.41 -8.26 -10.34
N PHE A 193 10.25 -8.61 -10.91
CA PHE A 193 10.05 -8.66 -12.35
C PHE A 193 10.23 -7.28 -12.99
N TYR A 194 9.67 -6.23 -12.37
CA TYR A 194 9.88 -4.86 -12.80
C TYR A 194 11.38 -4.49 -12.86
N ARG A 195 12.17 -4.81 -11.82
CA ARG A 195 13.62 -4.52 -11.81
C ARG A 195 14.44 -5.33 -12.82
N ARG A 196 13.92 -6.47 -13.28
CA ARG A 196 14.54 -7.34 -14.29
C ARG A 196 14.14 -6.95 -15.71
N ALA A 197 13.11 -6.14 -15.90
CA ALA A 197 12.52 -5.86 -17.21
C ALA A 197 13.54 -5.38 -18.26
N ASN A 198 14.41 -4.41 -17.95
CA ASN A 198 15.48 -3.94 -18.84
C ASN A 198 16.85 -4.61 -18.64
N ARG A 199 16.92 -5.70 -17.86
CA ARG A 199 18.20 -6.35 -17.53
C ARG A 199 18.21 -7.79 -18.01
N THR A 200 19.36 -8.26 -18.50
CA THR A 200 19.64 -9.69 -18.62
C THR A 200 20.82 -10.10 -17.75
N MET A 201 20.68 -11.29 -17.17
CA MET A 201 21.55 -11.78 -16.12
C MET A 201 22.72 -12.50 -16.78
N THR A 202 23.94 -12.05 -16.52
CA THR A 202 25.18 -12.57 -17.13
C THR A 202 25.95 -13.53 -16.23
N ILE A 203 25.57 -13.62 -14.96
CA ILE A 203 26.22 -14.47 -13.96
C ILE A 203 26.05 -15.97 -14.25
N SER A 204 27.11 -16.75 -14.03
CA SER A 204 27.15 -18.20 -14.28
C SER A 204 26.10 -19.00 -13.49
N TRP A 205 25.71 -18.51 -12.31
CA TRP A 205 24.73 -19.17 -11.45
C TRP A 205 23.29 -18.67 -11.62
N ALA A 206 22.98 -17.91 -12.68
CA ALA A 206 21.64 -17.34 -12.93
C ALA A 206 20.51 -18.38 -12.81
N ARG A 207 20.68 -19.56 -13.40
CA ARG A 207 19.68 -20.64 -13.36
C ARG A 207 19.44 -21.15 -11.94
N ARG A 208 20.51 -21.39 -11.18
CA ARG A 208 20.43 -21.82 -9.77
C ARG A 208 19.80 -20.74 -8.90
N GLY A 209 20.15 -19.47 -9.12
CA GLY A 209 19.57 -18.35 -8.39
C GLY A 209 18.07 -18.16 -8.70
N ASN A 210 17.65 -18.38 -9.95
CA ASN A 210 16.22 -18.30 -10.31
C ASN A 210 15.43 -19.44 -9.67
N LEU A 211 15.99 -20.65 -9.66
CA LEU A 211 15.41 -21.78 -8.93
C LEU A 211 15.32 -21.47 -7.43
N ALA A 212 16.40 -20.98 -6.82
CA ALA A 212 16.42 -20.61 -5.41
C ALA A 212 15.38 -19.53 -5.08
N LEU A 213 15.22 -18.52 -5.94
CA LEU A 213 14.19 -17.50 -5.78
C LEU A 213 12.78 -18.10 -5.87
N GLY A 214 12.54 -18.96 -6.87
CA GLY A 214 11.26 -19.65 -7.03
C GLY A 214 10.92 -20.54 -5.83
N VAL A 215 11.89 -21.31 -5.34
CA VAL A 215 11.74 -22.14 -4.14
C VAL A 215 11.49 -21.30 -2.90
N LEU A 216 12.21 -20.19 -2.72
CA LEU A 216 12.03 -19.28 -1.59
C LEU A 216 10.60 -18.72 -1.53
N PHE A 217 10.10 -18.18 -2.65
CA PHE A 217 8.74 -17.66 -2.72
C PHE A 217 7.68 -18.77 -2.62
N GLY A 218 7.89 -19.90 -3.32
CA GLY A 218 6.97 -21.03 -3.31
C GLY A 218 6.80 -21.65 -1.93
N LEU A 219 7.90 -22.03 -1.27
CA LEU A 219 7.88 -22.58 0.08
C LEU A 219 7.41 -21.56 1.10
N GLY A 220 7.81 -20.29 0.97
CA GLY A 220 7.37 -19.21 1.85
C GLY A 220 5.86 -19.00 1.80
N MET A 221 5.28 -18.92 0.60
CA MET A 221 3.83 -18.81 0.42
C MET A 221 3.10 -20.07 0.89
N ALA A 222 3.63 -21.27 0.59
CA ALA A 222 3.06 -22.52 1.07
C ALA A 222 3.05 -22.60 2.60
N HIS A 223 4.11 -22.14 3.26
CA HIS A 223 4.18 -22.06 4.72
C HIS A 223 3.14 -21.07 5.28
N ILE A 224 3.01 -19.87 4.71
CA ILE A 224 2.01 -18.88 5.13
C ILE A 224 0.59 -19.44 4.99
N ILE A 225 0.28 -20.05 3.84
CA ILE A 225 -1.04 -20.67 3.57
C ILE A 225 -1.28 -21.84 4.52
N GLY A 226 -0.28 -22.69 4.74
CA GLY A 226 -0.36 -23.81 5.68
C GLY A 226 -0.68 -23.35 7.10
N LEU A 227 -0.02 -22.29 7.59
CA LEU A 227 -0.34 -21.68 8.89
C LEU A 227 -1.75 -21.09 8.92
N SER A 228 -2.23 -20.50 7.81
CA SER A 228 -3.59 -19.98 7.72
C SER A 228 -4.63 -21.08 7.89
N ILE A 229 -4.47 -22.19 7.16
CA ILE A 229 -5.35 -23.36 7.19
C ILE A 229 -5.28 -24.06 8.55
N TYR A 230 -4.07 -24.23 9.10
CA TYR A 230 -3.89 -24.78 10.45
C TYR A 230 -4.64 -23.97 11.51
N GLY A 231 -4.71 -22.65 11.32
CA GLY A 231 -5.50 -21.77 12.18
C GLY A 231 -6.97 -22.12 12.26
N PHE A 232 -7.57 -22.81 11.28
CA PHE A 232 -9.01 -23.18 11.30
C PHE A 232 -9.33 -24.13 12.46
N TYR A 233 -8.37 -24.98 12.79
CA TYR A 233 -8.52 -26.02 13.81
C TYR A 233 -8.09 -25.55 15.21
N LEU A 234 -7.54 -24.34 15.32
CA LEU A 234 -7.06 -23.79 16.58
C LEU A 234 -8.09 -22.91 17.29
N PRO A 235 -8.14 -22.93 18.63
CA PRO A 235 -8.91 -21.96 19.41
C PRO A 235 -8.48 -20.52 19.11
N ALA A 236 -9.43 -19.58 19.17
CA ALA A 236 -9.19 -18.17 18.80
C ALA A 236 -8.04 -17.51 19.59
N SER A 237 -7.87 -17.87 20.87
CA SER A 237 -6.81 -17.34 21.74
C SER A 237 -5.38 -17.68 21.24
N VAL A 238 -5.19 -18.87 20.69
CA VAL A 238 -3.90 -19.34 20.16
C VAL A 238 -3.74 -18.95 18.69
N ARG A 239 -4.83 -18.97 17.92
CA ARG A 239 -4.86 -18.60 16.50
C ARG A 239 -4.26 -17.22 16.24
N VAL A 240 -4.48 -16.26 17.13
CA VAL A 240 -3.94 -14.90 17.04
C VAL A 240 -2.41 -14.89 17.02
N ALA A 241 -1.74 -15.85 17.68
CA ALA A 241 -0.28 -15.93 17.72
C ALA A 241 0.36 -16.36 16.39
N LEU A 242 -0.40 -17.00 15.48
CA LEU A 242 0.09 -17.44 14.17
C LEU A 242 0.48 -16.28 13.24
N SER A 243 0.02 -15.06 13.52
CA SER A 243 0.38 -13.88 12.73
C SER A 243 1.87 -13.57 12.81
N GLY A 244 2.53 -13.85 13.94
CA GLY A 244 3.97 -13.63 14.13
C GLY A 244 4.80 -14.49 13.17
N PRO A 245 4.67 -15.82 13.21
CA PRO A 245 5.34 -16.71 12.24
C PRO A 245 5.01 -16.40 10.78
N GLN A 246 3.76 -16.05 10.45
CA GLN A 246 3.38 -15.62 9.09
C GLN A 246 4.15 -14.35 8.69
N ALA A 247 4.19 -13.34 9.56
CA ALA A 247 4.90 -12.09 9.34
C ALA A 247 6.41 -12.28 9.16
N VAL A 248 7.04 -13.07 10.03
CA VAL A 248 8.47 -13.39 9.95
C VAL A 248 8.77 -14.10 8.63
N THR A 249 7.94 -15.09 8.24
CA THR A 249 8.08 -15.77 6.95
C THR A 249 8.06 -14.78 5.79
N THR A 250 7.07 -13.88 5.76
CA THR A 250 6.94 -12.86 4.72
C THR A 250 8.15 -11.94 4.68
N LEU A 251 8.59 -11.42 5.83
CA LEU A 251 9.76 -10.53 5.90
C LEU A 251 11.02 -11.23 5.41
N VAL A 252 11.24 -12.49 5.79
CA VAL A 252 12.38 -13.29 5.32
C VAL A 252 12.31 -13.49 3.81
N VAL A 253 11.16 -13.92 3.26
CA VAL A 253 10.97 -14.14 1.82
C VAL A 253 11.22 -12.85 1.03
N VAL A 254 10.65 -11.73 1.47
CA VAL A 254 10.82 -10.43 0.82
C VAL A 254 12.26 -9.95 0.92
N ALA A 255 12.86 -9.92 2.11
CA ALA A 255 14.21 -9.40 2.32
C ALA A 255 15.25 -10.25 1.59
N VAL A 256 15.22 -11.58 1.79
CA VAL A 256 16.14 -12.51 1.14
C VAL A 256 15.91 -12.52 -0.37
N GLY A 257 14.66 -12.51 -0.83
CA GLY A 257 14.32 -12.48 -2.26
C GLY A 257 14.83 -11.20 -2.95
N LEU A 258 14.65 -10.04 -2.32
CA LEU A 258 15.14 -8.76 -2.85
C LEU A 258 16.67 -8.68 -2.83
N LEU A 259 17.33 -9.21 -1.79
CA LEU A 259 18.79 -9.26 -1.67
C LEU A 259 19.40 -10.23 -2.69
N LEU A 260 18.84 -11.44 -2.81
CA LEU A 260 19.23 -12.44 -3.79
C LEU A 260 19.09 -11.85 -5.19
N ASN A 261 17.94 -11.25 -5.50
CA ASN A 261 17.73 -10.57 -6.76
C ASN A 261 18.75 -9.45 -7.02
N ARG A 262 19.09 -8.64 -6.00
CA ARG A 262 20.09 -7.58 -6.14
C ARG A 262 21.46 -8.16 -6.49
N ARG A 263 21.90 -9.22 -5.81
CA ARG A 263 23.17 -9.92 -6.12
C ARG A 263 23.14 -10.54 -7.52
N MET A 264 22.02 -11.14 -7.88
CA MET A 264 21.86 -11.76 -9.19
C MET A 264 21.88 -10.75 -10.36
N LEU A 265 21.58 -9.48 -10.10
CA LEU A 265 21.63 -8.39 -11.08
C LEU A 265 23.01 -7.69 -11.15
N GLN A 266 24.00 -8.12 -10.36
CA GLN A 266 25.36 -7.59 -10.45
C GLN A 266 25.98 -7.94 -11.81
N GLY A 267 26.48 -6.94 -12.52
CA GLY A 267 27.06 -7.12 -13.86
C GLY A 267 26.04 -7.45 -14.95
N ALA A 268 24.73 -7.34 -14.68
CA ALA A 268 23.69 -7.55 -15.67
C ALA A 268 23.79 -6.53 -16.80
N THR A 269 23.62 -6.98 -18.05
CA THR A 269 23.56 -6.06 -19.20
C THR A 269 22.23 -5.31 -19.18
N VAL A 270 22.30 -4.00 -19.40
CA VAL A 270 21.13 -3.11 -19.41
C VAL A 270 20.77 -2.83 -20.86
N HIS A 271 19.56 -3.24 -21.27
CA HIS A 271 19.09 -3.12 -22.66
C HIS A 271 18.62 -1.71 -23.06
N GLY A 272 18.64 -0.77 -22.11
CA GLY A 272 18.31 0.63 -22.33
C GLY A 272 17.82 1.33 -21.05
N PRO A 273 17.82 2.67 -21.04
CA PRO A 273 17.24 3.46 -19.96
C PRO A 273 15.71 3.30 -19.94
N VAL A 274 15.11 3.64 -18.79
CA VAL A 274 13.65 3.74 -18.67
C VAL A 274 13.19 4.97 -19.45
N GLN A 275 12.18 4.80 -20.31
CA GLN A 275 11.63 5.89 -21.13
C GLN A 275 10.57 6.66 -20.35
N TRP A 276 11.02 7.51 -19.43
CA TRP A 276 10.11 8.36 -18.64
C TRP A 276 9.23 9.22 -19.55
N GLY A 277 7.96 9.39 -19.18
CA GLY A 277 6.99 10.16 -19.97
C GLY A 277 6.21 9.32 -20.99
N HIS A 278 6.65 8.08 -21.27
CA HIS A 278 5.98 7.14 -22.18
C HIS A 278 5.12 6.10 -21.45
N ILE A 279 4.80 6.32 -20.18
CA ILE A 279 3.84 5.47 -19.47
C ILE A 279 2.43 5.63 -20.06
N SER A 280 1.62 4.57 -19.98
CA SER A 280 0.24 4.63 -20.41
C SER A 280 -0.58 5.59 -19.54
N VAL A 281 -1.55 6.27 -20.16
CA VAL A 281 -2.54 7.12 -19.44
C VAL A 281 -3.25 6.32 -18.35
N ARG A 282 -3.56 5.05 -18.61
CA ARG A 282 -4.19 4.14 -17.64
C ARG A 282 -3.31 3.92 -16.40
N GLY A 283 -2.00 3.84 -16.57
CA GLY A 283 -1.05 3.75 -15.46
C GLY A 283 -1.11 4.99 -14.56
N MET A 284 -1.13 6.19 -15.16
CA MET A 284 -1.22 7.45 -14.41
C MET A 284 -2.57 7.66 -13.74
N VAL A 285 -3.68 7.29 -14.40
CA VAL A 285 -5.01 7.29 -13.76
C VAL A 285 -5.05 6.29 -12.59
N GLY A 286 -4.44 5.12 -12.75
CA GLY A 286 -4.31 4.13 -11.68
C GLY A 286 -3.50 4.67 -10.49
N LEU A 287 -2.41 5.40 -10.75
CA LEU A 287 -1.59 6.04 -9.71
C LEU A 287 -2.36 7.14 -8.97
N PHE A 288 -3.15 7.94 -9.69
CA PHE A 288 -4.03 8.93 -9.09
C PHE A 288 -5.13 8.26 -8.23
N GLY A 289 -5.75 7.20 -8.75
CA GLY A 289 -6.70 6.38 -8.01
C GLY A 289 -6.11 5.77 -6.74
N LEU A 290 -4.82 5.43 -6.76
CA LEU A 290 -4.09 4.95 -5.59
C LEU A 290 -3.93 6.05 -4.52
N ALA A 291 -3.54 7.26 -4.91
CA ALA A 291 -3.45 8.41 -4.00
C ALA A 291 -4.81 8.70 -3.33
N ALA A 292 -5.88 8.63 -4.12
CA ALA A 292 -7.25 8.72 -3.65
C ALA A 292 -7.58 7.59 -2.65
N ALA A 293 -7.34 6.33 -3.00
CA ALA A 293 -7.62 5.20 -2.12
C ALA A 293 -6.87 5.30 -0.77
N PHE A 294 -5.62 5.80 -0.76
CA PHE A 294 -4.87 6.01 0.49
C PHE A 294 -5.56 6.98 1.43
N THR A 295 -6.04 8.10 0.89
CA THR A 295 -6.69 9.14 1.69
C THR A 295 -8.06 8.70 2.20
N TRP A 296 -8.79 7.85 1.46
CA TRP A 296 -9.97 7.14 1.99
C TRP A 296 -9.63 6.23 3.17
N VAL A 297 -8.56 5.42 3.06
CA VAL A 297 -8.10 4.56 4.19
C VAL A 297 -7.77 5.42 5.40
N MET A 298 -7.09 6.55 5.22
CA MET A 298 -6.72 7.45 6.31
C MET A 298 -7.93 8.09 6.99
N GLY A 299 -8.90 8.59 6.21
CA GLY A 299 -10.14 9.13 6.75
C GLY A 299 -10.95 8.09 7.53
N LEU A 300 -11.08 6.89 6.96
CA LEU A 300 -11.77 5.76 7.60
C LEU A 300 -11.09 5.33 8.91
N MET A 301 -9.76 5.21 8.90
CA MET A 301 -9.00 4.82 10.10
C MET A 301 -8.99 5.91 11.17
N GLY A 302 -8.97 7.19 10.77
CA GLY A 302 -9.15 8.32 11.67
C GLY A 302 -10.48 8.23 12.43
N TYR A 303 -11.56 7.91 11.71
CA TYR A 303 -12.87 7.69 12.29
C TYR A 303 -12.89 6.47 13.23
N ILE A 304 -12.46 5.29 12.77
CA ILE A 304 -12.42 4.06 13.60
C ILE A 304 -11.70 4.29 14.92
N ARG A 305 -10.54 4.97 14.89
CA ARG A 305 -9.76 5.29 16.10
C ARG A 305 -10.50 6.26 17.02
N SER A 306 -11.18 7.26 16.46
CA SER A 306 -11.97 8.22 17.23
C SER A 306 -13.17 7.54 17.88
N SER A 307 -13.91 6.74 17.12
CA SER A 307 -15.09 5.98 17.58
C SER A 307 -14.75 4.88 18.57
N GLY A 308 -13.50 4.43 18.64
CA GLY A 308 -13.03 3.49 19.66
C GLY A 308 -13.17 4.03 21.09
N ARG A 309 -13.30 5.35 21.27
CA ARG A 309 -13.60 5.98 22.57
C ARG A 309 -15.09 6.01 22.91
N LEU A 310 -15.99 5.64 21.99
CA LEU A 310 -17.44 5.65 22.19
C LEU A 310 -17.94 7.00 22.74
N ALA A 311 -18.64 6.99 23.88
CA ALA A 311 -19.19 8.17 24.55
C ALA A 311 -18.17 8.87 25.47
N TRP A 312 -16.87 8.79 25.17
CA TRP A 312 -15.81 9.39 25.98
C TRP A 312 -14.93 10.32 25.13
N HIS A 313 -14.63 11.51 25.66
CA HIS A 313 -13.60 12.41 25.11
C HIS A 313 -12.21 11.88 25.45
N VAL A 314 -12.04 11.47 26.71
CA VAL A 314 -10.88 10.74 27.23
C VAL A 314 -11.39 9.45 27.86
N ASN A 315 -10.94 8.31 27.35
CA ASN A 315 -11.46 7.00 27.74
C ASN A 315 -11.47 6.84 29.27
N GLU A 316 -12.63 6.52 29.84
CA GLU A 316 -12.87 6.31 31.28
C GLU A 316 -12.58 7.51 32.21
N LEU A 317 -12.19 8.66 31.66
CA LEU A 317 -11.84 9.86 32.42
C LEU A 317 -12.82 11.01 32.19
N MET A 318 -13.25 11.22 30.95
CA MET A 318 -14.10 12.34 30.57
C MET A 318 -15.25 11.84 29.67
N PRO A 319 -16.43 11.56 30.24
CA PRO A 319 -17.60 11.16 29.47
C PRO A 319 -18.13 12.33 28.64
N ASP A 320 -18.62 12.03 27.45
CA ASP A 320 -19.36 12.97 26.62
C ASP A 320 -20.85 12.93 27.01
N THR A 321 -21.31 13.98 27.68
CA THR A 321 -22.70 14.13 28.10
C THR A 321 -23.53 14.94 27.10
N SER A 322 -22.96 15.28 25.95
CA SER A 322 -23.68 16.06 24.94
C SER A 322 -24.79 15.23 24.29
N PRO A 323 -25.87 15.88 23.77
CA PRO A 323 -26.92 15.19 23.02
C PRO A 323 -26.43 14.46 21.76
N TRP A 324 -25.20 14.76 21.31
CA TRP A 324 -24.58 14.18 20.13
C TRP A 324 -23.59 13.05 20.45
N ALA A 325 -23.52 12.61 21.70
CA ALA A 325 -22.70 11.49 22.16
C ALA A 325 -23.26 10.13 21.70
N PHE A 326 -23.35 9.92 20.39
CA PHE A 326 -23.77 8.66 19.78
C PHE A 326 -22.76 8.18 18.74
N THR A 327 -22.72 6.88 18.47
CA THR A 327 -21.90 6.33 17.39
C THR A 327 -22.71 6.34 16.08
N PRO A 328 -22.27 7.08 15.04
CA PRO A 328 -22.98 7.12 13.78
C PRO A 328 -23.12 5.76 13.10
N SER A 329 -24.18 5.61 12.30
CA SER A 329 -24.37 4.43 11.45
C SER A 329 -23.26 4.31 10.40
N LEU A 330 -23.04 3.08 9.91
CA LEU A 330 -22.03 2.80 8.87
C LEU A 330 -22.19 3.71 7.64
N GLY A 331 -23.43 3.87 7.17
CA GLY A 331 -23.73 4.72 6.01
C GLY A 331 -23.46 6.20 6.26
N PHE A 332 -23.77 6.71 7.46
CA PHE A 332 -23.44 8.09 7.83
C PHE A 332 -21.92 8.30 7.89
N ALA A 333 -21.20 7.40 8.58
CA ALA A 333 -19.75 7.47 8.68
C ALA A 333 -19.07 7.44 7.31
N ALA A 334 -19.47 6.52 6.43
CA ALA A 334 -18.93 6.41 5.07
C ALA A 334 -19.18 7.68 4.23
N LYS A 335 -20.38 8.28 4.34
CA LYS A 335 -20.69 9.57 3.68
C LYS A 335 -19.82 10.70 4.21
N MET A 336 -19.67 10.83 5.53
CA MET A 336 -18.85 11.90 6.12
C MET A 336 -17.37 11.76 5.78
N VAL A 337 -16.82 10.55 5.82
CA VAL A 337 -15.44 10.28 5.37
C VAL A 337 -15.27 10.67 3.90
N THR A 338 -16.24 10.34 3.05
CA THR A 338 -16.23 10.71 1.63
C THR A 338 -16.33 12.22 1.41
N ILE A 339 -17.17 12.93 2.16
CA ILE A 339 -17.29 14.39 2.10
C ILE A 339 -15.98 15.05 2.52
N ASN A 340 -15.39 14.64 3.65
CA ASN A 340 -14.08 15.13 4.12
C ASN A 340 -13.00 14.92 3.07
N MET A 341 -13.01 13.77 2.42
CA MET A 341 -12.09 13.40 1.37
C MET A 341 -12.24 14.28 0.11
N VAL A 342 -13.47 14.53 -0.33
CA VAL A 342 -13.75 15.45 -1.45
C VAL A 342 -13.32 16.87 -1.12
N MET A 343 -13.59 17.36 0.10
CA MET A 343 -13.14 18.68 0.54
C MET A 343 -11.62 18.78 0.60
N PHE A 344 -10.94 17.76 1.12
CA PHE A 344 -9.48 17.71 1.16
C PHE A 344 -8.88 17.78 -0.24
N TRP A 345 -9.33 16.95 -1.18
CA TRP A 345 -8.82 17.01 -2.55
C TRP A 345 -9.23 18.27 -3.30
N GLY A 346 -10.42 18.82 -3.03
CA GLY A 346 -10.82 20.13 -3.55
C GLY A 346 -9.84 21.22 -3.13
N ALA A 347 -9.45 21.25 -1.85
CA ALA A 347 -8.45 22.18 -1.34
C ALA A 347 -7.05 21.93 -1.92
N VAL A 348 -6.62 20.66 -2.03
CA VAL A 348 -5.33 20.28 -2.61
C VAL A 348 -5.23 20.63 -4.10
N PHE A 349 -6.26 20.35 -4.90
CA PHE A 349 -6.26 20.72 -6.31
C PHE A 349 -6.38 22.22 -6.52
N PHE A 350 -7.14 22.92 -5.67
CA PHE A 350 -7.13 24.37 -5.64
C PHE A 350 -5.71 24.91 -5.37
N LEU A 351 -5.00 24.35 -4.39
CA LEU A 351 -3.61 24.71 -4.11
C LEU A 351 -2.70 24.45 -5.31
N PHE A 352 -2.79 23.28 -5.94
CA PHE A 352 -2.00 22.95 -7.13
C PHE A 352 -2.21 23.96 -8.26
N TRP A 353 -3.47 24.33 -8.50
CA TRP A 353 -3.84 25.30 -9.51
C TRP A 353 -3.33 26.72 -9.19
N VAL A 354 -3.43 27.17 -7.93
CA VAL A 354 -2.88 28.46 -7.50
C VAL A 354 -1.36 28.49 -7.68
N CYS A 355 -0.66 27.44 -7.26
CA CYS A 355 0.79 27.35 -7.39
C CYS A 355 1.25 27.36 -8.85
N GLU A 356 0.50 26.76 -9.77
CA GLU A 356 0.84 26.77 -11.20
C GLU A 356 0.76 28.18 -11.79
N ARG A 357 -0.25 28.97 -11.42
CA ARG A 357 -0.39 30.36 -11.88
C ARG A 357 0.68 31.30 -11.32
N GLY A 358 1.29 30.95 -10.20
CA GLY A 358 2.37 31.72 -9.58
C GLY A 358 3.76 31.45 -10.14
N GLN A 359 3.93 30.47 -11.05
CA GLN A 359 5.23 30.20 -11.66
C GLN A 359 5.57 31.30 -12.67
N GLN A 360 6.33 32.31 -12.24
CA GLN A 360 7.07 33.15 -13.18
C GLN A 360 8.13 32.29 -13.87
N PRO A 361 8.42 32.51 -15.18
CA PRO A 361 9.52 31.85 -15.84
C PRO A 361 10.80 32.19 -15.07
N VAL A 362 11.33 31.21 -14.34
CA VAL A 362 12.65 31.32 -13.73
C VAL A 362 13.61 31.55 -14.90
N LEU A 363 14.34 32.67 -14.88
CA LEU A 363 15.41 32.93 -15.84
C LEU A 363 16.32 31.70 -15.80
N HIS A 364 16.29 30.89 -16.86
CA HIS A 364 17.35 29.91 -17.06
C HIS A 364 18.60 30.74 -17.33
N GLU A 365 19.58 30.68 -16.42
CA GLU A 365 20.94 31.06 -16.74
C GLU A 365 21.36 30.14 -17.89
N ASP A 366 21.45 30.70 -19.09
CA ASP A 366 21.85 29.99 -20.30
C ASP A 366 23.28 29.48 -20.10
N LEU A 367 23.41 28.21 -19.68
CA LEU A 367 24.68 27.50 -19.58
C LEU A 367 25.41 27.36 -20.94
N SER A 368 24.76 27.77 -22.04
CA SER A 368 25.40 27.96 -23.35
C SER A 368 26.27 29.22 -23.40
N ALA A 369 25.92 30.28 -22.67
CA ALA A 369 26.66 31.55 -22.67
C ALA A 369 28.02 31.43 -21.96
N GLU A 370 28.13 30.63 -20.90
CA GLU A 370 29.42 30.32 -20.27
C GLU A 370 30.33 29.48 -21.18
N ARG A 371 29.75 28.65 -22.05
CA ARG A 371 30.52 27.79 -22.96
C ARG A 371 31.08 28.55 -24.16
N GLU A 372 30.41 29.62 -24.61
CA GLU A 372 30.93 30.54 -25.64
C GLU A 372 31.93 31.55 -25.07
N ALA A 373 31.76 32.00 -23.82
CA ALA A 373 32.70 32.92 -23.18
C ALA A 373 34.10 32.32 -22.91
N GLY A 374 34.19 30.98 -22.81
CA GLY A 374 35.46 30.26 -22.62
C GLY A 374 36.31 30.06 -23.89
N PHE A 375 35.84 30.49 -25.07
CA PHE A 375 36.51 30.26 -26.36
C PHE A 375 37.05 31.51 -27.06
N LEU A 376 36.89 32.70 -26.48
CA LEU A 376 37.47 33.92 -27.02
C LEU A 376 38.88 34.15 -26.43
N PRO A 377 39.94 34.18 -27.25
CA PRO A 377 41.27 34.50 -26.75
C PRO A 377 41.29 35.94 -26.22
N SER A 378 41.86 36.12 -25.02
CA SER A 378 42.16 37.42 -24.46
C SER A 378 43.07 38.21 -25.43
N PRO A 379 42.75 39.48 -25.74
CA PRO A 379 43.66 40.32 -26.49
C PRO A 379 44.88 40.60 -25.60
N SER A 380 46.04 40.20 -26.10
CA SER A 380 47.35 40.56 -25.57
C SER A 380 47.48 42.08 -25.53
N HIS A 381 47.65 42.64 -24.34
CA HIS A 381 48.21 43.98 -24.19
C HIS A 381 49.72 43.84 -24.02
N GLU A 382 50.43 44.05 -25.13
CA GLU A 382 51.79 44.59 -25.10
C GLU A 382 51.72 46.06 -24.66
N ALA A 383 52.43 46.38 -23.57
CA ALA A 383 53.25 47.58 -23.39
C ALA A 383 54.11 47.39 -22.13
#